data_AF-A0AAD8NNA4-F1
#
_entry.id   AF-A0AAD8NNA4-F1
#
_cell.length_a   1.000
_cell.length_b   1.000
_cell.length_c   1.000
_cell.angle_alpha   90.00
_cell.angle_beta   90.00
_cell.angle_gamma   90.00
#
_symmetry.space_group_name_H-M   'P 1'
#
loop_
_entity.id
_entity.type
_entity.pdbx_description
1 polymer ?
#
loop_
_entity_poly.entity_id
_entity_poly.type
_entity_poly.pdbx_seq_one_letter_code
_entity_poly.pdbx_strand_id
1 'polypeptide(L)'
;MGWVFPDTETEQSGAAPDHINGAKTIGALYELASENYSGKYTVPVLWDKKLKTIAAKQLYEALDKCEEILRKQRYLCGNSLTEADVRLFVTLIRLDELKS
;
A
#
# COMPACT_ATOMS: atom_id res chain seq x y z
N MET A 1 16.71 -5.14 -11.73
CA MET A 1 16.75 -5.66 -10.35
C MET A 1 15.87 -4.76 -9.51
N GLY A 2 14.66 -5.21 -9.19
CA GLY A 2 13.66 -4.44 -8.45
C GLY A 2 13.69 -4.77 -6.95
N TRP A 3 12.56 -4.56 -6.28
CA TRP A 3 12.36 -4.92 -4.87
C TRP A 3 12.24 -6.44 -4.70
N VAL A 4 12.97 -7.00 -3.73
CA VAL A 4 13.10 -8.45 -3.48
C VAL A 4 12.66 -8.78 -2.05
N PHE A 5 12.01 -9.93 -1.86
CA PHE A 5 11.72 -10.49 -0.55
C PHE A 5 12.82 -11.49 -0.16
N PRO A 6 13.32 -11.47 1.08
CA PRO A 6 14.29 -12.47 1.54
C PRO A 6 13.66 -13.87 1.58
N ASP A 7 14.47 -14.90 1.41
CA ASP A 7 14.04 -16.31 1.52
C ASP A 7 13.83 -16.71 3.00
N THR A 8 14.49 -16.04 3.94
CA THR A 8 14.34 -16.28 5.39
C THR A 8 14.33 -14.98 6.21
N GLU A 9 13.71 -15.01 7.40
CA GLU A 9 13.69 -13.89 8.36
C GLU A 9 15.08 -13.43 8.82
N THR A 10 16.10 -14.28 8.65
CA THR A 10 17.47 -14.02 9.11
C THR A 10 18.39 -13.51 8.00
N GLU A 11 17.97 -13.56 6.74
CA GLU A 11 18.81 -13.18 5.60
C GLU A 11 19.12 -11.67 5.61
N GLN A 12 18.13 -10.83 5.93
CA GLN A 12 18.28 -9.38 5.95
C GLN A 12 17.55 -8.78 7.14
N SER A 13 18.29 -8.15 8.06
CA SER A 13 17.73 -7.52 9.25
C SER A 13 16.70 -6.45 8.89
N GLY A 14 15.48 -6.57 9.40
CA GLY A 14 14.37 -5.64 9.16
C GLY A 14 13.57 -5.89 7.89
N ALA A 15 13.90 -6.92 7.11
CA ALA A 15 13.11 -7.40 5.98
C ALA A 15 12.54 -8.78 6.29
N ALA A 16 11.32 -9.06 5.84
CA ALA A 16 10.62 -10.32 6.07
C ALA A 16 10.22 -10.96 4.74
N PRO A 17 10.16 -12.31 4.66
CA PRO A 17 9.62 -13.02 3.49
C PRO A 17 8.16 -12.67 3.21
N ASP A 18 7.70 -12.89 1.98
CA ASP A 18 6.27 -12.82 1.66
C ASP A 18 5.53 -14.06 2.19
N HIS A 19 5.05 -13.96 3.43
CA HIS A 19 4.25 -15.00 4.07
C HIS A 19 2.85 -15.21 3.48
N ILE A 20 2.41 -14.34 2.57
CA ILE A 20 1.04 -14.35 2.04
C ILE A 20 1.01 -15.06 0.68
N ASN A 21 1.87 -14.67 -0.25
CA ASN A 21 1.87 -15.21 -1.60
C ASN A 21 3.14 -16.01 -1.95
N GLY A 22 4.17 -15.98 -1.10
CA GLY A 22 5.46 -16.63 -1.38
C GLY A 22 6.21 -15.99 -2.55
N ALA A 23 5.90 -14.74 -2.90
CA ALA A 23 6.59 -14.04 -3.98
C ALA A 23 8.04 -13.73 -3.59
N LYS A 24 9.00 -13.97 -4.50
CA LYS A 24 10.41 -13.60 -4.29
C LYS A 24 10.70 -12.14 -4.62
N THR A 25 9.86 -11.50 -5.43
CA THR A 25 10.03 -10.10 -5.84
C THR A 25 8.70 -9.37 -5.86
N ILE A 26 8.72 -8.04 -5.73
CA ILE A 26 7.51 -7.23 -5.94
C ILE A 26 7.00 -7.37 -7.37
N GLY A 27 7.87 -7.56 -8.36
CA GLY A 27 7.44 -7.83 -9.74
C GLY A 27 6.54 -9.06 -9.85
N ALA A 28 6.96 -10.17 -9.23
CA ALA A 28 6.16 -11.39 -9.15
C ALA A 28 4.82 -11.17 -8.43
N LEU A 29 4.77 -10.28 -7.42
CA LEU A 29 3.53 -9.90 -6.75
C LEU A 29 2.56 -9.15 -7.68
N TYR A 30 3.08 -8.27 -8.55
CA TYR A 30 2.27 -7.57 -9.56
C TYR A 30 1.78 -8.52 -10.66
N GLU A 31 2.62 -9.45 -11.10
CA GLU A 31 2.26 -10.48 -12.07
C GLU A 31 1.15 -11.42 -11.52
N LEU A 32 1.19 -11.73 -10.21
CA LEU A 32 0.10 -12.45 -9.54
C LEU A 32 -1.23 -11.68 -9.57
N ALA A 33 -1.19 -10.36 -9.50
CA ALA A 33 -2.39 -9.52 -9.53
C ALA A 33 -2.95 -9.31 -10.95
N SER A 34 -2.08 -9.35 -11.97
CA SER A 34 -2.46 -9.13 -13.37
C SER A 34 -1.41 -9.70 -14.31
N GLU A 35 -1.85 -10.61 -15.19
CA GLU A 35 -0.98 -11.26 -16.19
C GLU A 35 -0.39 -10.28 -17.23
N ASN A 36 -1.00 -9.11 -17.41
CA ASN A 36 -0.63 -8.12 -18.42
C ASN A 36 -0.21 -6.76 -17.82
N TYR A 37 0.31 -6.75 -16.59
CA TYR A 37 0.79 -5.51 -15.98
C TYR A 37 2.00 -4.95 -16.74
N SER A 38 1.90 -3.72 -17.26
CA SER A 38 2.95 -3.06 -18.07
C SER A 38 3.55 -1.81 -17.42
N GLY A 39 3.40 -1.66 -16.09
CA GLY A 39 3.87 -0.49 -15.34
C GLY A 39 5.17 -0.71 -14.55
N LYS A 40 5.54 0.28 -13.73
CA LYS A 40 6.65 0.16 -12.77
C LYS A 40 6.19 -0.61 -11.53
N TYR A 41 7.02 -1.53 -11.07
CA TYR A 41 6.83 -2.21 -9.78
C TYR A 41 7.25 -1.29 -8.63
N THR A 42 6.28 -0.77 -7.87
CA THR A 42 6.51 0.23 -6.82
C THR A 42 6.09 -0.28 -5.45
N VAL A 43 6.59 0.41 -4.41
CA VAL A 43 6.15 0.25 -3.01
C VAL A 43 5.76 1.63 -2.48
N PRO A 44 4.85 1.74 -1.48
CA PRO A 44 4.11 0.65 -0.82
C PRO A 44 3.01 0.02 -1.71
N VAL A 45 2.71 -1.27 -1.50
CA VAL A 45 1.62 -2.00 -2.17
C VAL A 45 0.53 -2.34 -1.16
N LEU A 46 -0.73 -2.00 -1.48
CA LEU A 46 -1.88 -2.52 -0.74
C LEU A 46 -2.39 -3.79 -1.42
N TRP A 47 -2.37 -4.92 -0.70
CA TRP A 47 -2.75 -6.24 -1.23
C TRP A 47 -4.08 -6.72 -0.66
N ASP A 48 -5.02 -7.08 -1.53
CA ASP A 48 -6.24 -7.78 -1.13
C ASP A 48 -5.98 -9.29 -1.08
N LYS A 49 -5.89 -9.85 0.13
CA LYS A 49 -5.65 -11.29 0.35
C LYS A 49 -6.75 -12.20 -0.20
N LYS A 50 -8.00 -11.71 -0.28
CA LYS A 50 -9.15 -12.51 -0.73
C LYS A 50 -9.19 -12.57 -2.25
N LEU A 51 -9.00 -11.42 -2.89
CA LEU A 51 -9.04 -11.29 -4.35
C LEU A 51 -7.68 -11.55 -5.01
N LYS A 52 -6.60 -11.70 -4.21
CA LYS A 52 -5.22 -11.89 -4.66
C LYS A 52 -4.81 -10.85 -5.71
N THR A 53 -5.13 -9.59 -5.44
CA THR A 53 -4.86 -8.49 -6.37
C THR A 53 -4.43 -7.23 -5.62
N ILE A 54 -3.91 -6.27 -6.35
CA ILE A 54 -3.52 -4.97 -5.80
C ILE A 54 -4.77 -4.12 -5.60
N ALA A 55 -5.01 -3.70 -4.36
CA ALA A 55 -6.22 -2.99 -3.96
C ALA A 55 -6.12 -1.46 -4.17
N ALA A 56 -5.48 -1.01 -5.25
CA ALA A 56 -5.27 0.42 -5.50
C ALA A 56 -6.59 1.19 -5.62
N LYS A 57 -7.58 0.61 -6.31
CA LYS A 57 -8.90 1.22 -6.47
C LYS A 57 -9.60 1.44 -5.12
N GLN A 58 -9.58 0.43 -4.24
CA GLN A 58 -10.19 0.52 -2.91
C GLN A 58 -9.48 1.57 -2.03
N LEU A 59 -8.16 1.70 -2.17
CA LEU A 59 -7.40 2.76 -1.51
C LEU A 59 -7.88 4.14 -1.94
N TYR A 60 -7.96 4.40 -3.25
CA TYR A 60 -8.44 5.69 -3.76
C TYR A 60 -9.89 5.98 -3.35
N GLU A 61 -10.79 4.99 -3.43
CA GLU A 61 -12.16 5.15 -2.94
C GLU A 61 -12.23 5.47 -1.43
N ALA A 62 -11.33 4.92 -0.63
CA ALA A 62 -11.24 5.24 0.79
C ALA A 62 -10.68 6.66 1.01
N LEU A 63 -9.70 7.09 0.21
CA LEU A 63 -9.16 8.45 0.26
C LEU A 63 -10.22 9.48 -0.15
N ASP A 64 -11.02 9.22 -1.18
CA ASP A 64 -12.12 10.10 -1.61
C ASP A 64 -13.14 10.29 -0.47
N LYS A 65 -13.46 9.22 0.28
CA LYS A 65 -14.32 9.31 1.47
C LYS A 65 -13.67 10.14 2.59
N CYS A 66 -12.36 9.98 2.80
CA CYS A 66 -11.63 10.78 3.78
C CYS A 66 -11.66 12.26 3.40
N GLU A 67 -11.48 12.60 2.12
CA GLU A 67 -11.56 13.96 1.60
C GLU A 67 -12.93 14.59 1.88
N GLU A 68 -14.03 13.87 1.62
CA GLU A 68 -15.39 14.36 1.89
C GLU A 68 -15.65 14.64 3.38
N ILE A 69 -15.00 13.89 4.28
CA ILE A 69 -15.05 14.13 5.72
C ILE A 69 -14.21 15.36 6.07
N LEU A 70 -12.94 15.40 5.62
CA LEU A 70 -11.99 16.46 5.94
C LEU A 70 -12.39 17.82 5.35
N ARG A 71 -13.21 17.83 4.30
CA ARG A 71 -13.84 19.04 3.75
C ARG A 71 -14.78 19.72 4.75
N LYS A 72 -15.42 18.94 5.63
CA LYS A 72 -16.44 19.43 6.60
C LYS A 72 -15.87 19.65 7.99
N GLN A 73 -14.77 18.99 8.33
CA GLN A 73 -14.16 19.02 9.66
C GLN A 73 -12.64 18.82 9.59
N ARG A 74 -11.92 19.31 10.61
CA ARG A 74 -10.45 19.34 10.58
C ARG A 74 -9.78 17.97 10.68
N TYR A 75 -10.43 16.99 11.30
CA TYR A 75 -9.92 15.63 11.52
C TYR A 75 -10.95 14.58 11.14
N LEU A 76 -10.53 13.34 10.90
CA LEU A 76 -11.41 12.23 10.48
C LEU A 76 -12.51 11.92 11.50
N CYS A 77 -12.24 12.10 12.79
CA CYS A 77 -13.17 11.83 13.88
C CYS A 77 -13.69 13.10 14.58
N GLY A 78 -13.74 14.24 13.88
CA GLY A 78 -14.31 15.49 14.38
C GLY A 78 -13.25 16.54 14.74
N ASN A 79 -13.28 17.02 15.99
CA ASN A 79 -12.47 18.17 16.43
C ASN A 79 -11.17 17.78 17.14
N SER A 80 -10.83 16.49 17.20
CA SER A 80 -9.63 16.00 17.86
C SER A 80 -8.83 15.12 16.94
N LEU A 81 -7.51 15.26 16.99
CA LEU A 81 -6.58 14.40 16.26
C LEU A 81 -6.64 12.98 16.86
N THR A 82 -6.73 11.98 16.00
CA THR A 82 -6.76 10.57 16.36
C THR A 82 -5.69 9.77 15.63
N GLU A 83 -5.51 8.50 16.02
CA GLU A 83 -4.63 7.57 15.29
C GLU A 83 -5.02 7.45 13.81
N ALA A 84 -6.32 7.56 13.49
CA ALA A 84 -6.80 7.49 12.11
C ALA A 84 -6.19 8.61 11.26
N ASP A 85 -6.09 9.82 11.80
CA ASP A 85 -5.50 10.97 11.11
C ASP A 85 -3.99 10.77 10.88
N VAL A 86 -3.28 10.25 11.88
CA VAL A 86 -1.84 9.96 11.77
C VAL A 86 -1.59 8.89 10.71
N ARG A 87 -2.39 7.83 10.69
CA ARG A 87 -2.30 6.74 9.71
C ARG A 87 -2.65 7.18 8.29
N LEU A 88 -3.63 8.08 8.15
CA LEU A 88 -3.94 8.71 6.87
C LEU A 88 -2.76 9.57 6.40
N PHE A 89 -2.22 10.43 7.27
CA PHE A 89 -1.11 11.32 6.94
C PHE A 89 0.15 10.58 6.46
N VAL A 90 0.57 9.52 7.16
CA VAL A 90 1.75 8.72 6.75
C VAL A 90 1.55 7.96 5.44
N THR A 91 0.29 7.72 5.05
CA THR A 91 -0.08 7.13 3.76
C THR A 91 -0.04 8.20 2.66
N LEU A 92 -0.60 9.39 2.93
CA LEU A 92 -0.63 10.50 1.99
C LEU A 92 0.78 10.99 1.62
N ILE A 93 1.69 11.16 2.60
CA ILE A 93 3.08 11.60 2.31
C ILE A 93 3.78 10.65 1.34
N ARG A 94 3.57 9.34 1.49
CA ARG A 94 4.23 8.33 0.63
C ARG A 94 3.56 8.17 -0.73
N LEU A 95 2.30 8.62 -0.86
CA LEU A 95 1.58 8.60 -2.13
C LEU A 95 2.02 9.75 -3.04
N ASP A 96 2.41 10.90 -2.46
CA ASP A 96 2.89 12.06 -3.23
C ASP A 96 4.18 11.75 -4.02
N GLU A 97 5.07 10.93 -3.46
CA GLU A 97 6.29 10.46 -4.15
C GLU A 97 6.02 9.58 -5.39
N LEU A 98 4.80 9.04 -5.54
CA LEU A 98 4.43 8.19 -6.67
C LEU A 98 3.80 8.95 -7.85
N LYS A 99 3.41 10.23 -7.66
CA LYS A 99 2.77 11.07 -8.70
C LYS A 99 3.73 12.07 -9.37
N SER A 100 5.03 12.02 -9.06
CA SER A 100 6.07 12.85 -9.68
C SER A 100 6.69 12.23 -10.92
#